data_AF-A0AAV5IBI3-F1
#
_entry.id   AF-A0AAV5IBI3-F1
#
_cell.length_a   1.000
_cell.length_b   1.000
_cell.length_c   1.000
_cell.angle_alpha   90.00
_cell.angle_beta   90.00
_cell.angle_gamma   90.00
#
_symmetry.space_group_name_H-M   'P 1'
#
loop_
_entity.id
_entity.type
_entity.pdbx_description
1 polymer ?
#
loop_
_entity_poly.entity_id
_entity_poly.type
_entity_poly.pdbx_seq_one_letter_code
_entity_poly.pdbx_strand_id
1 'polypeptide(L)'
;MLQMIAISMRSLRHHAMFYLAAAVSDFYVPWKSMAEHKIQSASGPLDMRLMQVPKMISILRKEWAPTAFCISFKLETDSKILLDKAGMALKKFQVHAVVANELLTRKEKVMVVTSNGNISVSGTSLRLVLMWKILWLNSLWADT
;
A
#
# COMPACT_ATOMS: atom_id res chain seq x y z
N MET A 1 9.25 7.42 10.53
CA MET A 1 8.78 6.15 11.14
C MET A 1 8.97 4.95 10.21
N LEU A 2 8.27 4.84 9.07
CA LEU A 2 8.37 3.66 8.18
C LEU A 2 9.82 3.29 7.80
N GLN A 3 10.63 4.28 7.41
CA GLN A 3 12.04 4.06 7.07
C GLN A 3 12.84 3.41 8.20
N MET A 4 12.70 3.94 9.43
CA MET A 4 13.44 3.42 10.58
C MET A 4 13.05 1.98 10.88
N ILE A 5 11.76 1.67 10.88
CA ILE A 5 11.26 0.31 11.08
C ILE A 5 11.79 -0.61 9.97
N ALA A 6 11.72 -0.16 8.72
CA ALA A 6 12.16 -0.97 7.57
C ALA A 6 13.65 -1.30 7.62
N ILE A 7 14.49 -0.31 7.96
CA ILE A 7 15.94 -0.52 8.12
C ILE A 7 16.23 -1.46 9.28
N SER A 8 15.55 -1.31 10.43
CA SER A 8 15.73 -2.20 11.58
C SER A 8 15.30 -3.65 11.27
N MET A 9 14.24 -3.84 10.50
CA MET A 9 13.76 -5.17 10.09
C MET A 9 14.62 -5.83 9.01
N ARG A 10 15.56 -5.10 8.37
CA ARG A 10 16.40 -5.63 7.28
C ARG A 10 17.19 -6.88 7.69
N SER A 11 17.62 -6.98 8.95
CA SER A 11 18.36 -8.12 9.48
C SER A 11 17.56 -9.42 9.48
N LEU A 12 16.22 -9.34 9.54
CA LEU A 12 15.31 -10.50 9.56
C LEU A 12 15.17 -11.16 8.18
N ARG A 13 15.57 -10.47 7.11
CA ARG A 13 15.48 -10.94 5.72
C ARG A 13 14.09 -11.50 5.38
N HIS A 14 14.01 -12.73 4.87
CA HIS A 14 12.78 -13.40 4.44
C HIS A 14 11.79 -13.67 5.59
N HIS A 15 12.21 -13.51 6.85
CA HIS A 15 11.34 -13.62 8.01
C HIS A 15 10.57 -12.31 8.30
N ALA A 16 10.93 -11.19 7.66
CA ALA A 16 10.19 -9.94 7.76
C ALA A 16 9.06 -9.86 6.73
N MET A 17 7.91 -9.34 7.18
CA MET A 17 6.76 -9.03 6.33
C MET A 17 6.32 -7.57 6.52
N PHE A 18 6.10 -6.86 5.40
CA PHE A 18 5.44 -5.55 5.38
C PHE A 18 4.01 -5.69 4.83
N TYR A 19 3.03 -5.43 5.69
CA TYR A 19 1.62 -5.37 5.34
C TYR A 19 1.15 -3.91 5.29
N LEU A 20 1.26 -3.27 4.12
CA LEU A 20 1.11 -1.83 3.94
C LEU A 20 -0.36 -1.42 3.67
N ALA A 21 -1.24 -1.57 4.67
CA ALA A 21 -2.68 -1.31 4.55
C ALA A 21 -3.11 0.13 4.87
N ALA A 22 -2.18 1.03 5.23
CA ALA A 22 -2.51 2.41 5.55
C ALA A 22 -2.94 3.19 4.29
N ALA A 23 -3.99 4.01 4.41
CA ALA A 23 -4.34 5.00 3.41
C ALA A 23 -3.39 6.21 3.54
N VAL A 24 -2.33 6.23 2.72
CA VAL A 24 -1.31 7.28 2.73
C VAL A 24 -1.73 8.40 1.77
N SER A 25 -1.55 9.65 2.18
CA SER A 25 -1.82 10.82 1.33
C SER A 25 -0.98 10.80 0.05
N ASP A 26 -1.60 11.02 -1.10
CA ASP A 26 -0.89 11.17 -2.37
C ASP A 26 -0.28 12.56 -2.57
N PHE A 27 -0.75 13.54 -1.80
CA PHE A 27 -0.34 14.93 -1.86
C PHE A 27 -0.05 15.48 -0.46
N TYR A 28 0.85 16.47 -0.38
CA TYR A 28 1.23 17.14 0.87
C TYR A 28 1.57 18.61 0.63
N VAL A 29 1.60 19.40 1.71
CA VAL A 29 2.14 20.77 1.69
C VAL A 29 3.60 20.71 2.15
N PRO A 30 4.58 21.15 1.33
CA PRO A 30 5.96 21.26 1.77
C PRO A 30 6.11 22.14 3.00
N TRP A 31 7.02 21.78 3.91
CA TRP A 31 7.25 22.53 5.15
C TRP A 31 7.53 24.02 4.90
N LYS A 32 8.34 24.33 3.87
CA LYS A 32 8.68 25.70 3.48
C LYS A 32 7.49 26.54 3.01
N SER A 33 6.38 25.90 2.63
CA SER A 33 5.15 26.57 2.17
C SER A 33 3.98 26.38 3.14
N MET A 34 4.20 25.75 4.29
CA MET A 34 3.16 25.52 5.28
C MET A 34 2.92 26.82 6.06
N ALA A 35 1.67 27.26 6.12
CA ALA A 35 1.32 28.46 6.89
C ALA A 35 1.55 28.21 8.39
N GLU A 36 2.21 29.14 9.06
CA GLU A 36 2.46 29.07 10.52
C GLU A 36 1.20 29.35 11.34
N HIS A 37 0.26 30.11 10.76
CA HIS A 37 -0.98 30.50 11.41
C HIS A 37 -2.19 30.03 10.61
N LYS A 38 -3.34 29.99 11.29
CA LYS A 38 -4.63 29.67 10.67
C LYS A 38 -4.83 30.53 9.41
N ILE A 39 -5.12 29.87 8.29
CA ILE A 39 -5.48 30.53 7.04
C ILE A 39 -6.80 31.29 7.27
N GLN A 40 -6.80 32.59 6.96
CA GLN A 40 -7.94 33.48 7.22
C GLN A 40 -8.96 33.39 6.07
N SER A 41 -10.26 33.42 6.40
CA SER A 41 -11.35 33.23 5.45
C SER A 41 -11.92 34.54 4.86
N ALA A 42 -11.43 35.70 5.30
CA ALA A 42 -11.95 37.01 4.87
C ALA A 42 -11.39 37.47 3.51
N SER A 43 -10.35 36.82 2.99
CA SER A 43 -9.54 37.32 1.87
C SER A 43 -9.97 36.83 0.49
N GLY A 44 -11.16 36.24 0.37
CA GLY A 44 -11.66 35.65 -0.89
C GLY A 44 -11.56 34.11 -0.92
N PRO A 45 -11.66 33.49 -2.11
CA PRO A 45 -11.64 32.04 -2.26
C PRO A 45 -10.32 31.41 -1.81
N LEU A 46 -10.38 30.17 -1.31
CA LEU A 46 -9.21 29.42 -0.84
C LEU A 46 -8.55 28.65 -1.99
N ASP A 47 -7.34 29.06 -2.34
CA ASP A 47 -6.47 28.32 -3.27
C ASP A 47 -5.45 27.47 -2.51
N MET A 48 -5.56 26.14 -2.62
CA MET A 48 -4.59 25.19 -2.04
C MET A 48 -3.70 24.57 -3.11
N ARG A 49 -2.38 24.74 -2.97
CA ARG A 49 -1.37 24.07 -3.81
C ARG A 49 -0.73 22.93 -3.04
N LEU A 50 -0.87 21.71 -3.56
CA LEU A 50 -0.28 20.52 -2.97
C LEU A 50 0.77 19.91 -3.90
N MET A 51 1.81 19.33 -3.32
CA MET A 51 2.86 18.62 -4.03
C MET A 51 2.63 17.12 -3.95
N GLN A 52 3.00 16.37 -4.98
CA GLN A 52 2.92 14.91 -4.97
C GLN A 52 3.89 14.30 -3.95
N VAL A 53 3.43 13.32 -3.19
CA VAL A 53 4.26 12.54 -2.27
C VAL A 53 5.17 11.58 -3.04
N PRO A 54 6.47 11.53 -2.73
CA PRO A 54 7.39 10.54 -3.31
C PRO A 54 6.91 9.11 -3.04
N LYS A 55 7.02 8.23 -4.05
CA LYS A 55 6.50 6.85 -3.95
C LYS A 55 7.47 5.95 -3.18
N MET A 56 7.38 6.00 -1.85
CA MET A 56 8.33 5.37 -0.92
C MET A 56 8.38 3.83 -0.96
N ILE A 57 7.34 3.16 -1.46
CA ILE A 57 7.30 1.68 -1.53
C ILE A 57 8.46 1.14 -2.39
N SER A 58 8.82 1.83 -3.47
CA SER A 58 9.97 1.45 -4.31
C SER A 58 11.28 1.48 -3.54
N ILE A 59 11.48 2.49 -2.68
CA ILE A 59 12.68 2.63 -1.86
C ILE A 59 12.69 1.54 -0.78
N LEU A 60 11.53 1.25 -0.18
CA LEU A 60 11.40 0.15 0.78
C LEU A 60 11.86 -1.19 0.18
N ARG A 61 11.43 -1.50 -1.05
CA ARG A 61 11.75 -2.76 -1.74
C ARG A 61 13.16 -2.84 -2.31
N LYS A 62 13.83 -1.71 -2.55
CA LYS A 62 15.16 -1.70 -3.15
C LYS A 62 16.28 -1.48 -2.14
N GLU A 63 16.02 -0.66 -1.12
CA GLU A 63 17.08 -0.13 -0.25
C GLU A 63 16.86 -0.48 1.22
N TRP A 64 15.66 -0.26 1.75
CA TRP A 64 15.43 -0.38 3.19
C TRP A 64 15.26 -1.84 3.64
N ALA A 65 14.45 -2.63 2.94
CA ALA A 65 14.15 -4.02 3.27
C ALA A 65 13.95 -4.89 2.01
N PRO A 66 15.00 -5.07 1.18
CA PRO A 66 14.85 -5.68 -0.14
C PRO A 66 14.45 -7.16 -0.11
N THR A 67 14.84 -7.88 0.93
CA THR A 67 14.58 -9.31 1.11
C THR A 67 13.39 -9.57 2.03
N ALA A 68 12.54 -8.59 2.34
CA ALA A 68 11.35 -8.79 3.15
C ALA A 68 10.13 -9.04 2.25
N PHE A 69 9.24 -9.94 2.67
CA PHE A 69 7.96 -10.12 1.99
C PHE A 69 7.14 -8.82 2.13
N CYS A 70 6.42 -8.44 1.08
CA CYS A 70 5.83 -7.11 1.02
C CYS A 70 4.52 -7.14 0.26
N ILE A 71 3.48 -6.65 0.92
CA ILE A 71 2.12 -6.56 0.43
C ILE A 71 1.72 -5.09 0.47
N SER A 72 1.14 -4.60 -0.62
CA SER A 72 0.54 -3.26 -0.67
C SER A 72 -0.96 -3.35 -0.91
N PHE A 73 -1.64 -2.23 -0.68
CA PHE A 73 -3.09 -2.13 -0.85
C PHE A 73 -3.43 -1.17 -2.00
N LYS A 74 -4.48 -1.51 -2.73
CA LYS A 74 -5.07 -0.66 -3.76
C LYS A 74 -6.57 -0.58 -3.53
N LEU A 75 -7.01 0.59 -3.06
CA LEU A 75 -8.41 0.93 -2.89
C LEU A 75 -8.87 1.77 -4.09
N GLU A 76 -9.97 1.38 -4.72
CA GLU A 76 -10.62 2.17 -5.77
C GLU A 76 -12.13 2.21 -5.54
N THR A 77 -12.81 3.16 -6.16
CA THR A 77 -14.28 3.24 -6.19
C THR A 77 -14.86 2.69 -7.49
N ASP A 78 -14.04 2.60 -8.54
CA ASP A 78 -14.43 2.01 -9.83
C ASP A 78 -13.77 0.64 -9.99
N SER A 79 -14.61 -0.40 -10.04
CA SER A 79 -14.18 -1.79 -10.19
C SER A 79 -13.52 -2.07 -11.54
N LYS A 80 -13.80 -1.28 -12.59
CA LYS A 80 -13.24 -1.49 -13.94
C LYS A 80 -11.75 -1.21 -14.00
N ILE A 81 -11.26 -0.27 -13.18
CA ILE A 81 -9.84 0.14 -13.17
C ILE A 81 -9.04 -0.50 -12.04
N LEU A 82 -9.71 -1.16 -11.09
CA LEU A 82 -9.10 -1.66 -9.86
C LEU A 82 -7.99 -2.68 -10.13
N LEU A 83 -8.27 -3.69 -10.96
CA LEU A 83 -7.31 -4.76 -11.26
C LEU A 83 -6.13 -4.25 -12.09
N ASP A 84 -6.38 -3.36 -13.05
CA ASP A 84 -5.32 -2.75 -13.86
C ASP A 84 -4.37 -1.92 -12.99
N LYS A 85 -4.93 -1.07 -12.11
CA LYS A 85 -4.14 -0.27 -11.16
C LYS A 85 -3.39 -1.14 -10.15
N ALA A 86 -3.99 -2.25 -9.70
CA ALA A 86 -3.32 -3.20 -8.83
C ALA A 86 -2.15 -3.90 -9.54
N GLY A 87 -2.34 -4.37 -10.78
CA GLY A 87 -1.29 -4.96 -11.60
C GLY A 87 -0.16 -3.99 -11.92
N MET A 88 -0.49 -2.73 -12.23
CA MET A 88 0.50 -1.66 -12.40
C MET A 88 1.31 -1.41 -11.12
N ALA A 89 0.63 -1.37 -9.96
CA ALA A 89 1.30 -1.19 -8.67
C ALA A 89 2.23 -2.37 -8.34
N LEU A 90 1.79 -3.61 -8.60
CA LEU A 90 2.58 -4.83 -8.43
C LEU A 90 3.92 -4.71 -9.18
N LYS A 91 3.86 -4.41 -10.48
CA LYS A 91 5.03 -4.28 -11.35
C LYS A 91 5.91 -3.08 -10.97
N LYS A 92 5.29 -1.90 -10.76
CA LYS A 92 6.02 -0.65 -10.47
C LYS A 92 6.80 -0.72 -9.17
N PHE A 93 6.19 -1.27 -8.13
CA PHE A 93 6.77 -1.31 -6.79
C PHE A 93 7.50 -2.62 -6.47
N GLN A 94 7.38 -3.63 -7.34
CA GLN A 94 7.99 -4.95 -7.15
C GLN A 94 7.63 -5.58 -5.79
N VAL A 95 6.38 -5.37 -5.36
CA VAL A 95 5.80 -6.03 -4.20
C VAL A 95 5.36 -7.45 -4.59
N HIS A 96 5.22 -8.33 -3.61
CA HIS A 96 4.88 -9.73 -3.85
C HIS A 96 3.38 -9.93 -4.07
N ALA A 97 2.57 -9.08 -3.46
CA ALA A 97 1.12 -9.06 -3.66
C ALA A 97 0.56 -7.63 -3.54
N VAL A 98 -0.55 -7.39 -4.23
CA VAL A 98 -1.41 -6.22 -4.05
C VAL A 98 -2.79 -6.69 -3.64
N VAL A 99 -3.25 -6.28 -2.46
CA VAL A 99 -4.64 -6.47 -2.05
C VAL A 99 -5.46 -5.35 -2.65
N ALA A 100 -6.29 -5.69 -3.62
CA ALA A 100 -7.14 -4.80 -4.38
C ALA A 100 -8.58 -4.89 -3.85
N ASN A 101 -9.14 -3.75 -3.46
CA ASN A 101 -10.46 -3.69 -2.87
C ASN A 101 -11.26 -2.50 -3.38
N GLU A 102 -12.53 -2.71 -3.65
CA GLU A 102 -13.47 -1.65 -4.00
C GLU A 102 -14.05 -1.03 -2.72
N LEU A 103 -14.19 0.30 -2.66
CA LEU A 103 -14.57 1.01 -1.43
C LEU A 103 -15.86 0.49 -0.81
N LEU A 104 -16.89 0.25 -1.63
CA LEU A 104 -18.21 -0.16 -1.16
C LEU A 104 -18.20 -1.59 -0.62
N THR A 105 -17.41 -2.48 -1.21
CA THR A 105 -17.40 -3.92 -0.88
C THR A 105 -16.16 -4.34 -0.08
N ARG A 106 -15.32 -3.39 0.37
CA ARG A 106 -14.03 -3.65 1.04
C ARG A 106 -14.09 -4.49 2.31
N LYS A 107 -15.27 -4.62 2.93
CA LYS A 107 -15.50 -5.44 4.13
C LYS A 107 -16.00 -6.86 3.79
N GLU A 108 -16.42 -7.08 2.54
CA GLU A 108 -17.07 -8.30 2.07
C GLU A 108 -16.16 -9.13 1.17
N LYS A 109 -15.41 -8.46 0.28
CA LYS A 109 -14.51 -9.11 -0.68
C LYS A 109 -13.26 -8.28 -0.97
N VAL A 110 -12.18 -8.97 -1.30
CA VAL A 110 -10.95 -8.41 -1.87
C VAL A 110 -10.40 -9.33 -2.96
N MET A 111 -9.61 -8.76 -3.87
CA MET A 111 -8.82 -9.50 -4.84
C MET A 111 -7.34 -9.39 -4.47
N VAL A 112 -6.65 -10.51 -4.25
CA VAL A 112 -5.19 -10.52 -4.07
C VAL A 112 -4.55 -10.74 -5.43
N VAL A 113 -3.85 -9.73 -5.93
CA VAL A 113 -3.17 -9.72 -7.24
C VAL A 113 -1.70 -10.09 -7.01
N THR A 114 -1.23 -11.12 -7.71
CA THR A 114 0.17 -11.61 -7.65
C THR A 114 0.73 -11.81 -9.06
N SER A 115 2.03 -12.08 -9.19
CA SER A 115 2.63 -12.45 -10.48
C SER A 115 2.07 -13.78 -11.04
N ASN A 116 1.58 -14.66 -10.16
CA ASN A 116 1.13 -16.00 -10.49
C ASN A 116 -0.40 -16.07 -10.71
N GLY A 117 -1.08 -14.93 -10.68
CA GLY A 117 -2.52 -14.82 -10.87
C GLY A 117 -3.24 -14.10 -9.73
N ASN A 118 -4.56 -14.02 -9.89
CA ASN A 118 -5.45 -13.30 -8.98
C ASN A 118 -6.24 -14.28 -8.11
N ILE A 119 -6.35 -13.97 -6.82
CA ILE A 119 -7.08 -14.78 -5.84
C ILE A 119 -8.24 -13.95 -5.29
N SER A 120 -9.47 -14.41 -5.48
CA SER A 120 -10.64 -13.82 -4.84
C SER A 120 -10.76 -14.28 -3.39
N VAL A 121 -10.98 -13.35 -2.47
CA VAL A 121 -11.19 -13.63 -1.05
C VAL A 121 -12.49 -12.96 -0.62
N SER A 122 -13.44 -13.74 -0.13
CA SER A 122 -14.73 -13.27 0.37
C SER A 122 -15.20 -14.12 1.56
N GLY A 123 -16.15 -13.61 2.35
CA GLY A 123 -16.80 -14.37 3.42
C GLY A 123 -16.95 -13.61 4.74
N THR A 124 -17.61 -14.26 5.71
CA THR A 124 -18.01 -13.70 7.02
C THR A 124 -16.85 -13.21 7.87
N SER A 125 -15.64 -13.77 7.71
CA SER A 125 -14.43 -13.29 8.37
C SER A 125 -13.33 -12.95 7.36
N LEU A 126 -13.62 -11.99 6.47
CA LEU A 126 -12.72 -11.54 5.41
C LEU A 126 -11.28 -11.30 5.89
N ARG A 127 -11.11 -10.65 7.04
CA ARG A 127 -9.76 -10.33 7.57
C ARG A 127 -8.98 -11.59 7.95
N LEU A 128 -9.62 -12.57 8.59
CA LEU A 128 -8.97 -13.82 8.94
C LEU A 128 -8.58 -14.57 7.66
N VAL A 129 -9.54 -14.76 6.74
CA VAL A 129 -9.28 -15.50 5.50
C VAL A 129 -8.18 -14.83 4.66
N LEU A 130 -8.18 -13.51 4.57
CA LEU A 130 -7.12 -12.75 3.90
C LEU A 130 -5.77 -12.99 4.56
N MET A 131 -5.69 -12.93 5.90
CA MET A 131 -4.43 -13.15 6.62
C MET A 131 -3.90 -14.57 6.38
N TRP A 132 -4.75 -15.59 6.43
CA TRP A 132 -4.37 -16.97 6.11
C TRP A 132 -3.83 -17.09 4.69
N LYS A 133 -4.46 -16.44 3.71
CA LYS A 133 -4.00 -16.50 2.32
C LYS A 133 -2.66 -15.80 2.13
N ILE A 134 -2.43 -14.69 2.85
CA ILE A 134 -1.16 -13.96 2.83
C ILE A 134 -0.03 -14.77 3.48
N LEU A 135 -0.28 -15.40 4.62
CA LEU A 135 0.70 -16.25 5.28
C LEU A 135 1.07 -17.46 4.39
N TRP A 136 0.10 -18.05 3.71
CA TRP A 136 0.34 -19.10 2.72
C TRP A 136 1.17 -18.61 1.52
N LEU A 137 0.93 -17.39 1.01
CA LEU A 137 1.77 -16.80 -0.03
C LEU A 137 3.20 -16.55 0.46
N ASN A 138 3.34 -16.12 1.72
CA ASN A 138 4.65 -15.90 2.32
C ASN A 138 5.44 -17.20 2.50
N SER A 139 4.79 -18.30 2.89
CA SER A 139 5.48 -19.60 2.99
C SER A 139 5.99 -20.07 1.64
N LEU A 140 5.15 -19.98 0.59
CA LEU A 140 5.56 -20.33 -0.78
C LEU A 140 6.75 -19.50 -1.29
N TRP A 141 6.83 -18.24 -0.87
CA TRP A 141 7.94 -17.36 -1.26
C TRP A 141 9.19 -17.56 -0.39
N ALA A 142 9.05 -17.92 0.88
CA ALA A 142 10.19 -18.17 1.76
C ALA A 142 10.96 -19.44 1.36
N ASP A 143 10.31 -20.36 0.66
CA ASP A 143 10.90 -21.61 0.15
C ASP A 143 11.63 -21.44 -1.21
N THR A 144 11.67 -20.23 -1.79
CA THR A 144 12.38 -19.91 -3.05
C THR A 144 13.64 -19.09 -2.82
#